data_AF-A0A810MT93-F1
#
_entry.id   AF-A0A810MT93-F1
#
_cell.length_a   1.000
_cell.length_b   1.000
_cell.length_c   1.000
_cell.angle_alpha   90.00
_cell.angle_beta   90.00
_cell.angle_gamma   90.00
#
_symmetry.space_group_name_H-M   'P 1'
#
loop_
_entity.id
_entity.type
_entity.pdbx_description
1 polymer ?
#
loop_
_entity_poly.entity_id
_entity_poly.type
_entity_poly.pdbx_seq_one_letter_code
_entity_poly.pdbx_strand_id
1 'polypeptide(L)'
;MTVMTTPRAHFAARFVAIPAAVVLGIGSLGCGVIDTVRNVVDTAGILSEFSDRLGKAASLTYTAEYRIEGSDSDTVGYVQQPPNSATVKGDGRMIFTPEHMIFCGPASGRVTCQKAPNHAAAAGDPTLVAGVAGPGFITPEVALGMVAIAALVPDADVETSERTIAGQKSLCADVTGIKDPNAGPDEVAQDFSVCVTESGVLAAFNGTTDTGEKASLELVSYSDRVDGSAFAPPAGAEIVDVSVIQS
;
A
#
# COMPACT_ATOMS: atom_id res chain seq x y z
N MET A 1 30.29 68.79 37.81
CA MET A 1 31.40 67.84 37.94
C MET A 1 31.10 66.66 37.01
N THR A 2 31.92 66.16 36.10
CA THR A 2 33.20 66.53 35.48
C THR A 2 33.27 65.59 34.25
N VAL A 3 33.68 66.11 33.10
CA VAL A 3 33.99 65.33 31.90
C VAL A 3 35.20 64.42 32.17
N MET A 4 35.18 63.16 31.74
CA MET A 4 36.41 62.35 31.54
C MET A 4 36.08 61.17 30.63
N THR A 5 36.29 61.29 29.31
CA THR A 5 37.50 60.88 28.54
C THR A 5 37.91 59.42 28.69
N THR A 6 37.85 58.74 27.53
CA THR A 6 38.46 57.46 27.11
C THR A 6 39.84 57.15 27.69
N PRO A 7 40.24 55.86 27.67
CA PRO A 7 41.40 55.53 26.84
C PRO A 7 41.17 54.32 25.92
N ARG A 8 41.65 54.49 24.68
CA ARG A 8 42.06 53.42 23.76
C ARG A 8 43.12 52.55 24.44
N ALA A 9 42.92 51.24 24.47
CA ALA A 9 44.02 50.29 24.58
C ALA A 9 44.22 49.64 23.20
N HIS A 10 45.25 50.08 22.52
CA HIS A 10 45.84 49.36 21.40
C HIS A 10 46.55 48.12 21.98
N PHE A 11 46.14 46.92 21.57
CA PHE A 11 47.00 45.75 21.66
C PHE A 11 47.19 45.14 20.27
N ALA A 12 48.45 44.82 20.04
CA ALA A 12 49.08 44.64 18.75
C ALA A 12 48.69 43.33 18.04
N ALA A 13 48.61 43.47 16.72
CA ALA A 13 48.92 42.51 15.68
C ALA A 13 49.30 41.07 16.08
N ARG A 14 48.54 40.12 15.52
CA ARG A 14 49.14 38.98 14.82
C ARG A 14 48.39 38.72 13.53
N PHE A 15 48.94 39.26 12.44
CA PHE A 15 48.69 38.78 11.09
C PHE A 15 49.18 37.33 10.99
N VAL A 16 48.28 36.40 10.71
CA VAL A 16 48.62 35.19 9.98
C VAL A 16 47.69 35.14 8.79
N ALA A 17 48.18 35.72 7.69
CA ALA A 17 47.69 35.44 6.36
C ALA A 17 48.03 33.97 6.05
N ILE A 18 47.02 33.10 5.97
CA ILE A 18 47.19 31.78 5.39
C ILE A 18 46.88 31.92 3.89
N PRO A 19 47.86 31.70 3.01
CA PRO A 19 47.63 31.77 1.57
C PRO A 19 46.75 30.60 1.14
N ALA A 20 45.84 30.88 0.22
CA ALA A 20 45.08 29.89 -0.53
C ALA A 20 46.04 28.90 -1.21
N ALA A 21 45.93 27.63 -0.88
CA ALA A 21 46.39 26.53 -1.70
C ALA A 21 45.16 25.77 -2.19
N VAL A 22 44.85 26.01 -3.46
CA VAL A 22 43.92 25.27 -4.30
C VAL A 22 44.24 23.78 -4.22
N VAL A 23 43.27 23.00 -3.73
CA VAL A 23 42.96 21.71 -4.34
C VAL A 23 41.47 21.76 -4.66
N LEU A 24 41.16 22.43 -5.77
CA LEU A 24 40.00 22.04 -6.58
C LEU A 24 40.32 20.64 -7.08
N GLY A 25 40.09 19.65 -6.23
CA GLY A 25 39.84 18.30 -6.68
C GLY A 25 38.58 18.39 -7.50
N ILE A 26 38.73 18.66 -8.80
CA ILE A 26 37.76 18.27 -9.80
C ILE A 26 37.81 16.75 -9.78
N GLY A 27 37.24 16.15 -8.74
CA GLY A 27 36.72 14.81 -8.86
C GLY A 27 35.73 14.93 -10.00
N SER A 28 36.01 14.23 -11.09
CA SER A 28 34.98 13.80 -12.01
C SER A 28 33.91 13.11 -11.19
N LEU A 29 32.96 13.89 -10.65
CA LEU A 29 31.68 13.41 -10.18
C LEU A 29 31.02 12.93 -11.47
N GLY A 30 31.26 11.65 -11.76
CA GLY A 30 30.74 10.99 -12.93
C GLY A 30 29.23 11.20 -12.97
N CYS A 31 28.71 11.28 -14.19
CA CYS A 31 27.30 11.50 -14.49
C CYS A 31 26.32 10.57 -13.74
N GLY A 32 26.80 9.49 -13.10
CA GLY A 32 25.98 8.54 -12.35
C GLY A 32 25.17 9.12 -11.18
N VAL A 33 25.65 10.13 -10.44
CA VAL A 33 24.85 10.65 -9.29
C VAL A 33 23.63 11.44 -9.77
N ILE A 34 23.72 12.11 -10.92
CA ILE A 34 22.61 12.90 -11.46
C ILE A 34 21.53 11.99 -12.03
N ASP A 35 21.94 10.92 -12.71
CA ASP A 35 21.00 9.94 -13.28
C ASP A 35 20.28 9.14 -12.18
N THR A 36 20.98 8.73 -11.12
CA THR A 36 20.36 8.06 -9.96
C THR A 36 19.39 8.98 -9.23
N VAL A 37 19.76 10.25 -8.97
CA VAL A 37 18.87 11.20 -8.27
C VAL A 37 17.62 11.51 -9.09
N ARG A 38 17.73 11.59 -10.43
CA ARG A 38 16.57 11.78 -11.32
C ARG A 38 15.65 10.56 -11.31
N ASN A 39 16.21 9.35 -11.47
CA ASN A 39 15.43 8.12 -11.46
C ASN A 39 14.66 7.95 -10.14
N VAL A 40 15.31 8.21 -9.00
CA VAL A 40 14.66 8.13 -7.67
C VAL A 40 13.52 9.14 -7.54
N VAL A 41 13.70 10.37 -8.02
CA VAL A 41 12.66 11.40 -7.98
C VAL A 41 11.48 11.03 -8.89
N ASP A 42 11.75 10.47 -10.07
CA ASP A 42 10.73 10.04 -11.03
C ASP A 42 9.95 8.82 -10.49
N THR A 43 10.64 7.82 -9.94
CA THR A 43 10.04 6.64 -9.27
C THR A 43 9.16 7.05 -8.08
N ALA A 44 9.68 7.89 -7.18
CA ALA A 44 8.92 8.33 -6.02
C ALA A 44 7.68 9.14 -6.42
N GLY A 45 7.78 9.96 -7.48
CA GLY A 45 6.65 10.69 -8.04
C GLY A 45 5.55 9.78 -8.56
N ILE A 46 5.92 8.75 -9.35
CA ILE A 46 4.98 7.76 -9.88
C ILE A 46 4.29 7.01 -8.73
N LEU A 47 5.06 6.42 -7.80
CA LEU A 47 4.49 5.63 -6.70
C LEU A 47 3.65 6.48 -5.74
N SER A 48 3.96 7.77 -5.60
CA SER A 48 3.09 8.72 -4.88
C SER A 48 1.76 8.92 -5.60
N GLU A 49 1.73 9.02 -6.93
CA GLU A 49 0.47 9.09 -7.68
C GLU A 49 -0.38 7.83 -7.49
N PHE A 50 0.23 6.64 -7.54
CA PHE A 50 -0.47 5.39 -7.25
C PHE A 50 -1.01 5.36 -5.82
N SER A 51 -0.22 5.83 -4.86
CA SER A 51 -0.63 5.95 -3.46
C SER A 51 -1.83 6.89 -3.29
N ASP A 52 -1.81 8.04 -3.96
CA ASP A 52 -2.91 9.01 -3.95
C ASP A 52 -4.18 8.43 -4.58
N ARG A 53 -4.05 7.69 -5.68
CA ARG A 53 -5.19 7.04 -6.35
C ARG A 53 -5.79 5.94 -5.46
N LEU A 54 -4.97 5.05 -4.91
CA LEU A 54 -5.43 3.99 -4.00
C LEU A 54 -6.00 4.59 -2.70
N GLY A 55 -5.40 5.65 -2.17
CA GLY A 55 -5.91 6.37 -1.00
C GLY A 55 -7.28 7.01 -1.25
N LYS A 56 -7.54 7.52 -2.47
CA LYS A 56 -8.87 8.01 -2.86
C LYS A 56 -9.91 6.90 -2.88
N ALA A 57 -9.53 5.66 -3.22
CA ALA A 57 -10.45 4.51 -3.26
C ALA A 57 -11.17 4.33 -1.92
N ALA A 58 -10.46 4.53 -0.81
CA ALA A 58 -11.01 4.43 0.55
C ALA A 58 -12.15 5.42 0.85
N SER A 59 -12.34 6.44 0.00
CA SER A 59 -13.43 7.42 0.10
C SER A 59 -14.59 7.18 -0.87
N LEU A 60 -14.47 6.19 -1.75
CA LEU A 60 -15.46 5.88 -2.79
C LEU A 60 -16.54 4.94 -2.28
N THR A 61 -17.74 5.04 -2.85
CA THR A 61 -18.76 4.00 -2.74
C THR A 61 -18.74 3.15 -4.02
N TYR A 62 -18.46 1.85 -3.91
CA TYR A 62 -18.43 0.94 -5.05
C TYR A 62 -18.51 -0.53 -4.66
N THR A 63 -18.85 -1.35 -5.66
CA THR A 63 -18.68 -2.81 -5.64
C THR A 63 -17.68 -3.18 -6.73
N ALA A 64 -16.68 -3.96 -6.36
CA ALA A 64 -15.71 -4.57 -7.26
C ALA A 64 -15.77 -6.09 -7.13
N GLU A 65 -15.68 -6.80 -8.25
CA GLU A 65 -15.48 -8.25 -8.24
C GLU A 65 -14.11 -8.56 -8.84
N TYR A 66 -13.35 -9.40 -8.16
CA TYR A 66 -12.01 -9.79 -8.54
C TYR A 66 -11.93 -11.27 -8.81
N ARG A 67 -11.16 -11.65 -9.82
CA ARG A 67 -10.72 -13.02 -10.01
C ARG A 67 -9.32 -13.17 -9.43
N ILE A 68 -9.10 -14.22 -8.65
CA ILE A 68 -7.77 -14.59 -8.16
C ILE A 68 -7.15 -15.55 -9.19
N GLU A 69 -5.89 -15.32 -9.56
CA GLU A 69 -5.21 -16.26 -10.47
C GLU A 69 -4.97 -17.60 -9.78
N GLY A 70 -5.29 -18.70 -10.47
CA GLY A 70 -5.11 -20.05 -9.94
C GLY A 70 -6.30 -20.60 -9.15
N SER A 71 -7.38 -19.83 -8.96
CA SER A 71 -8.65 -20.35 -8.45
C SER A 71 -9.63 -20.68 -9.59
N ASP A 72 -10.39 -21.76 -9.45
CA ASP A 72 -11.37 -22.24 -10.42
C ASP A 72 -12.54 -21.27 -10.60
N SER A 73 -12.38 -20.24 -11.44
CA SER A 73 -13.41 -19.24 -11.84
C SER A 73 -14.12 -18.45 -10.72
N ASP A 74 -13.86 -18.76 -9.46
CA ASP A 74 -14.41 -18.07 -8.30
C ASP A 74 -13.97 -16.61 -8.27
N THR A 75 -14.93 -15.73 -7.96
CA THR A 75 -14.70 -14.32 -7.76
C THR A 75 -14.81 -13.95 -6.29
N VAL A 76 -14.10 -12.91 -5.90
CA VAL A 76 -14.20 -12.27 -4.60
C VAL A 76 -14.81 -10.89 -4.80
N GLY A 77 -15.93 -10.64 -4.11
CA GLY A 77 -16.53 -9.31 -4.05
C GLY A 77 -15.84 -8.45 -3.00
N TYR A 78 -15.55 -7.21 -3.34
CA TYR A 78 -15.17 -6.15 -2.42
C TYR A 78 -16.22 -5.03 -2.53
N VAL A 79 -16.88 -4.72 -1.42
CA VAL A 79 -17.93 -3.70 -1.34
C VAL A 79 -17.43 -2.61 -0.41
N GLN A 80 -17.35 -1.38 -0.90
CA GLN A 80 -16.91 -0.23 -0.13
C GLN A 80 -18.03 0.81 -0.09
N GLN A 81 -18.42 1.21 1.11
CA GLN A 81 -19.33 2.34 1.35
C GLN A 81 -18.87 3.02 2.64
N PRO A 82 -17.95 3.98 2.56
CA PRO A 82 -17.32 4.58 3.72
C PRO A 82 -18.36 5.04 4.76
N PRO A 83 -18.15 4.71 6.04
CA PRO A 83 -16.95 4.13 6.64
C PRO A 83 -16.88 2.58 6.61
N ASN A 84 -17.78 1.91 5.88
CA ASN A 84 -17.88 0.45 5.85
C ASN A 84 -17.16 -0.17 4.66
N SER A 85 -16.64 -1.38 4.85
CA SER A 85 -16.17 -2.26 3.77
C SER A 85 -16.55 -3.70 4.03
N ALA A 86 -16.66 -4.49 2.97
CA ALA A 86 -16.91 -5.93 3.07
C ALA A 86 -16.22 -6.70 1.95
N THR A 87 -15.57 -7.81 2.33
CA THR A 87 -15.07 -8.83 1.41
C THR A 87 -16.03 -10.02 1.44
N VAL A 88 -16.47 -10.49 0.28
CA VAL A 88 -17.52 -11.51 0.14
C VAL A 88 -17.06 -12.60 -0.82
N LYS A 89 -17.18 -13.86 -0.40
CA LYS A 89 -16.96 -15.04 -1.25
C LYS A 89 -17.90 -16.17 -0.84
N GLY A 90 -18.86 -16.50 -1.70
CA GLY A 90 -19.95 -17.43 -1.33
C GLY A 90 -20.68 -16.95 -0.07
N ASP A 91 -20.76 -17.82 0.94
CA ASP A 91 -21.30 -17.49 2.27
C ASP A 91 -20.25 -16.86 3.21
N GLY A 92 -18.97 -16.88 2.83
CA GLY A 92 -17.89 -16.25 3.57
C GLY A 92 -17.97 -14.73 3.48
N ARG A 93 -17.81 -14.06 4.62
CA ARG A 93 -17.83 -12.59 4.69
C ARG A 93 -16.84 -12.07 5.70
N MET A 94 -16.15 -11.00 5.33
CA MET A 94 -15.40 -10.17 6.26
C MET A 94 -15.97 -8.76 6.14
N ILE A 95 -16.45 -8.20 7.24
CA ILE A 95 -17.15 -6.91 7.25
C ILE A 95 -16.47 -6.00 8.26
N PHE A 96 -16.18 -4.78 7.84
CA PHE A 96 -15.65 -3.72 8.68
C PHE A 96 -16.66 -2.58 8.76
N THR A 97 -16.94 -2.17 9.98
CA THR A 97 -17.76 -0.99 10.32
C THR A 97 -17.03 -0.19 11.40
N PRO A 98 -17.40 1.07 11.69
CA PRO A 98 -16.78 1.83 12.77
C PRO A 98 -16.84 1.12 14.14
N GLU A 99 -17.90 0.37 14.39
CA GLU A 99 -18.15 -0.24 15.69
C GLU A 99 -17.58 -1.66 15.80
N HIS A 100 -17.66 -2.45 14.72
CA HIS A 100 -17.37 -3.87 14.78
C HIS A 100 -16.76 -4.42 13.50
N MET A 101 -16.02 -5.51 13.69
CA MET A 101 -15.61 -6.42 12.64
C MET A 101 -16.45 -7.69 12.73
N ILE A 102 -16.90 -8.21 11.59
CA ILE A 102 -17.52 -9.53 11.49
C ILE A 102 -16.70 -10.39 10.54
N PHE A 103 -16.44 -11.62 10.96
CA PHE A 103 -15.82 -12.65 10.13
C PHE A 103 -16.73 -13.87 10.10
N CYS A 104 -17.23 -14.22 8.92
CA CYS A 104 -18.13 -15.33 8.68
C CYS A 104 -17.43 -16.37 7.81
N GLY A 105 -17.53 -17.63 8.21
CA GLY A 105 -17.01 -18.77 7.46
C GLY A 105 -17.81 -20.04 7.73
N PRO A 106 -17.58 -21.10 6.95
CA PRO A 106 -18.20 -22.39 7.21
C PRO A 106 -17.63 -23.00 8.50
N ALA A 107 -18.50 -23.28 9.47
CA ALA A 107 -18.18 -24.02 10.68
C ALA A 107 -19.19 -25.14 10.89
N SER A 108 -18.73 -26.39 10.94
CA SER A 108 -19.57 -27.56 11.20
C SER A 108 -20.83 -27.69 10.31
N GLY A 109 -20.71 -27.34 9.03
CA GLY A 109 -21.80 -27.44 8.05
C GLY A 109 -22.86 -26.33 8.13
N ARG A 110 -22.61 -25.27 8.89
CA ARG A 110 -23.40 -24.03 8.94
C ARG A 110 -22.47 -22.82 8.80
N VAL A 111 -23.04 -21.66 8.53
CA VAL A 111 -22.30 -20.40 8.54
C VAL A 111 -22.29 -19.88 9.97
N THR A 112 -21.10 -19.66 10.52
CA THR A 112 -20.92 -19.00 11.82
C THR A 112 -20.12 -17.73 11.61
N CYS A 113 -20.53 -16.67 12.28
CA CYS A 113 -19.93 -15.36 12.25
C CYS A 113 -19.37 -15.02 13.64
N GLN A 114 -18.09 -14.71 13.71
CA GLN A 114 -17.50 -14.06 14.86
C GLN A 114 -17.68 -12.56 14.74
N LYS A 115 -18.10 -11.89 15.82
CA LYS A 115 -18.23 -10.43 15.90
C LYS A 115 -17.33 -9.90 16.99
N ALA A 116 -16.43 -8.99 16.64
CA ALA A 116 -15.52 -8.34 17.58
C ALA A 116 -15.65 -6.81 17.47
N PRO A 117 -15.28 -6.04 18.52
CA PRO A 117 -15.06 -4.60 18.36
C PRO A 117 -14.09 -4.31 17.21
N ASN A 118 -14.33 -3.25 16.45
CA ASN A 118 -13.41 -2.92 15.36
C ASN A 118 -12.07 -2.42 15.95
N HIS A 119 -10.98 -3.06 15.52
CA HIS A 119 -9.63 -2.60 15.74
C HIS A 119 -9.00 -2.37 14.37
N ALA A 120 -8.66 -1.11 14.06
CA ALA A 120 -8.17 -0.70 12.73
C ALA A 120 -7.03 -1.57 12.20
N ALA A 121 -6.19 -2.12 13.08
CA ALA A 121 -5.08 -3.01 12.72
C ALA A 121 -5.52 -4.32 12.05
N ALA A 122 -6.72 -4.82 12.35
CA ALA A 122 -7.18 -6.11 11.84
C ALA A 122 -7.84 -6.01 10.45
N ALA A 123 -7.99 -4.79 9.89
CA ALA A 123 -8.52 -4.58 8.53
C ALA A 123 -7.56 -4.98 7.41
N GLY A 124 -6.27 -5.03 7.69
CA GLY A 124 -5.23 -5.48 6.76
C GLY A 124 -4.59 -6.81 7.14
N ASP A 125 -5.18 -7.57 8.07
CA ASP A 125 -4.60 -8.86 8.48
C ASP A 125 -4.72 -9.87 7.33
N PRO A 126 -3.60 -10.32 6.73
CA PRO A 126 -3.63 -11.19 5.57
C PRO A 126 -4.24 -12.56 5.90
N THR A 127 -4.14 -13.03 7.14
CA THR A 127 -4.70 -14.33 7.56
C THR A 127 -6.23 -14.27 7.59
N LEU A 128 -6.78 -13.17 8.09
CA LEU A 128 -8.22 -12.96 8.10
C LEU A 128 -8.73 -12.74 6.66
N VAL A 129 -8.03 -11.96 5.84
CA VAL A 129 -8.44 -11.72 4.45
C VAL A 129 -8.43 -13.04 3.66
N ALA A 130 -7.37 -13.83 3.78
CA ALA A 130 -7.27 -15.14 3.15
C ALA A 130 -8.33 -16.14 3.66
N GLY A 131 -8.73 -16.03 4.93
CA GLY A 131 -9.79 -16.86 5.51
C GLY A 131 -11.17 -16.71 4.83
N VAL A 132 -11.42 -15.58 4.16
CA VAL A 132 -12.65 -15.35 3.36
C VAL A 132 -12.37 -15.41 1.86
N ALA A 133 -11.44 -14.60 1.39
CA ALA A 133 -11.17 -14.43 -0.04
C ALA A 133 -10.43 -15.64 -0.65
N GLY A 134 -9.74 -16.42 0.19
CA GLY A 134 -8.77 -17.41 -0.24
C GLY A 134 -7.36 -16.82 -0.36
N PRO A 135 -6.34 -17.68 -0.50
CA PRO A 135 -4.96 -17.25 -0.64
C PRO A 135 -4.78 -16.39 -1.90
N GLY A 136 -3.88 -15.41 -1.82
CA GLY A 136 -3.47 -14.58 -2.95
C GLY A 136 -4.40 -13.40 -3.27
N PHE A 137 -5.48 -13.18 -2.50
CA PHE A 137 -6.24 -11.94 -2.54
C PHE A 137 -5.57 -10.88 -1.65
N ILE A 138 -5.48 -9.66 -2.16
CA ILE A 138 -5.09 -8.49 -1.36
C ILE A 138 -6.19 -7.44 -1.43
N THR A 139 -6.38 -6.71 -0.33
CA THR A 139 -7.30 -5.58 -0.34
C THR A 139 -6.62 -4.34 -0.94
N PRO A 140 -7.39 -3.33 -1.39
CA PRO A 140 -6.83 -2.06 -1.84
C PRO A 140 -5.91 -1.39 -0.80
N GLU A 141 -6.20 -1.55 0.49
CA GLU A 141 -5.42 -1.00 1.60
C GLU A 141 -4.06 -1.70 1.75
N VAL A 142 -4.02 -3.03 1.55
CA VAL A 142 -2.76 -3.79 1.51
C VAL A 142 -1.93 -3.37 0.29
N ALA A 143 -2.55 -3.25 -0.89
CA ALA A 143 -1.87 -2.80 -2.10
C ALA A 143 -1.25 -1.40 -1.92
N LEU A 144 -1.99 -0.47 -1.29
CA LEU A 144 -1.49 0.86 -0.94
C LEU A 144 -0.26 0.79 -0.02
N GLY A 145 -0.31 -0.07 1.01
CA GLY A 145 0.83 -0.30 1.90
C GLY A 145 2.08 -0.75 1.14
N MET A 146 1.92 -1.68 0.21
CA MET A 146 3.05 -2.16 -0.62
C MET A 146 3.61 -1.07 -1.53
N VAL A 147 2.76 -0.29 -2.20
CA VAL A 147 3.20 0.84 -3.04
C VAL A 147 3.93 1.89 -2.20
N ALA A 148 3.43 2.20 -0.99
CA ALA A 148 4.06 3.14 -0.09
C ALA A 148 5.44 2.67 0.39
N ILE A 149 5.59 1.37 0.66
CA ILE A 149 6.89 0.77 1.02
C ILE A 149 7.85 0.85 -0.16
N ALA A 150 7.40 0.51 -1.37
CA ALA A 150 8.23 0.57 -2.58
C ALA A 150 8.77 1.98 -2.86
N ALA A 151 7.97 3.02 -2.56
CA ALA A 151 8.39 4.41 -2.73
C ALA A 151 9.57 4.82 -1.82
N LEU A 152 9.89 4.02 -0.80
CA LEU A 152 11.01 4.25 0.11
C LEU A 152 12.31 3.53 -0.34
N VAL A 153 12.24 2.71 -1.39
CA VAL A 153 13.38 1.90 -1.86
C VAL A 153 14.16 2.66 -2.95
N PRO A 154 15.41 3.09 -2.69
CA PRO A 154 16.15 3.97 -3.59
C PRO A 154 16.60 3.31 -4.91
N ASP A 155 16.59 1.98 -4.98
CA ASP A 155 17.01 1.23 -6.18
C ASP A 155 15.82 0.56 -6.90
N ALA A 156 14.58 0.89 -6.52
CA ALA A 156 13.41 0.38 -7.21
C ALA A 156 13.24 1.07 -8.58
N ASP A 157 12.95 0.26 -9.59
CA ASP A 157 12.65 0.71 -10.95
C ASP A 157 11.15 0.58 -11.20
N VAL A 158 10.56 1.54 -11.90
CA VAL A 158 9.11 1.58 -12.16
C VAL A 158 8.85 1.86 -13.63
N GLU A 159 8.29 0.87 -14.32
CA GLU A 159 7.78 1.03 -15.68
C GLU A 159 6.26 1.23 -15.62
N THR A 160 5.74 2.23 -16.34
CA THR A 160 4.29 2.50 -16.38
C THR A 160 3.69 2.13 -17.72
N SER A 161 2.44 1.66 -17.67
CA SER A 161 1.65 1.33 -18.86
C SER A 161 0.17 1.65 -18.66
N GLU A 162 -0.58 1.76 -19.74
CA GLU A 162 -2.04 1.90 -19.69
C GLU A 162 -2.72 0.59 -20.12
N ARG A 163 -3.73 0.16 -19.37
CA ARG A 163 -4.56 -1.00 -19.69
C ARG A 163 -6.03 -0.66 -19.51
N THR A 164 -6.90 -1.40 -20.20
CA THR A 164 -8.34 -1.39 -19.92
C THR A 164 -8.71 -2.71 -19.25
N ILE A 165 -9.19 -2.66 -18.02
CA ILE A 165 -9.51 -3.82 -17.18
C ILE A 165 -10.95 -3.67 -16.68
N ALA A 166 -11.80 -4.68 -16.88
CA ALA A 166 -13.24 -4.62 -16.61
C ALA A 166 -13.94 -3.36 -17.20
N GLY A 167 -13.49 -2.90 -18.36
CA GLY A 167 -14.00 -1.68 -19.01
C GLY A 167 -13.56 -0.37 -18.38
N GLN A 168 -12.74 -0.40 -17.33
CA GLN A 168 -12.14 0.77 -16.69
C GLN A 168 -10.76 1.04 -17.29
N LYS A 169 -10.45 2.31 -17.56
CA LYS A 169 -9.08 2.72 -17.89
C LYS A 169 -8.23 2.67 -16.62
N SER A 170 -7.07 2.04 -16.73
CA SER A 170 -6.17 1.79 -15.61
C SER A 170 -4.75 2.21 -15.96
N LEU A 171 -4.11 2.93 -15.04
CA LEU A 171 -2.67 3.14 -15.04
C LEU A 171 -2.04 1.97 -14.29
N CYS A 172 -1.06 1.32 -14.91
CA CYS A 172 -0.33 0.20 -14.36
C CYS A 172 1.12 0.58 -14.12
N ALA A 173 1.70 0.03 -13.06
CA ALA A 173 3.11 0.13 -12.73
C ALA A 173 3.66 -1.26 -12.46
N ASP A 174 4.74 -1.59 -13.16
CA ASP A 174 5.59 -2.75 -12.88
C ASP A 174 6.78 -2.24 -12.06
N VAL A 175 6.85 -2.68 -10.81
CA VAL A 175 7.86 -2.27 -9.84
C VAL A 175 8.85 -3.40 -9.66
N THR A 176 10.12 -3.14 -9.95
CA THR A 176 11.19 -4.14 -9.86
C THR A 176 12.37 -3.64 -9.05
N GLY A 177 13.26 -4.55 -8.66
CA GLY A 177 14.49 -4.19 -7.95
C GLY A 177 14.28 -3.83 -6.49
N ILE A 178 13.14 -4.20 -5.92
CA ILE A 178 12.85 -4.04 -4.49
C ILE A 178 13.70 -5.06 -3.72
N LYS A 179 14.72 -4.55 -3.02
CA LYS A 179 15.58 -5.34 -2.13
C LYS A 179 15.26 -4.99 -0.69
N ASP A 180 15.04 -5.98 0.16
CA ASP A 180 15.07 -5.76 1.60
C ASP A 180 16.54 -5.53 2.02
N PRO A 181 16.90 -4.38 2.61
CA PRO A 181 18.25 -4.11 3.09
C PRO A 181 18.72 -5.06 4.21
N ASN A 182 17.80 -5.81 4.82
CA ASN A 182 18.08 -6.82 5.85
C ASN A 182 18.01 -8.26 5.33
N ALA A 183 17.78 -8.44 4.01
CA ALA A 183 17.62 -9.74 3.41
C ALA A 183 18.86 -10.62 3.48
N GLY A 184 18.64 -11.92 3.68
CA GLY A 184 19.65 -12.95 3.47
C GLY A 184 19.96 -13.20 1.98
N PRO A 185 21.04 -13.93 1.66
CA PRO A 185 21.44 -14.22 0.27
C PRO A 185 20.42 -15.04 -0.56
N ASP A 186 19.40 -15.59 0.09
CA ASP A 186 18.36 -16.45 -0.52
C ASP A 186 17.02 -15.72 -0.72
N GLU A 187 16.93 -14.42 -0.42
CA GLU A 187 15.67 -13.67 -0.49
C GLU A 187 15.35 -13.21 -1.92
N VAL A 188 14.09 -13.38 -2.31
CA VAL A 188 13.57 -13.03 -3.64
C VAL A 188 13.24 -11.54 -3.63
N ALA A 189 13.72 -10.79 -4.63
CA ALA A 189 13.30 -9.41 -4.82
C ALA A 189 11.77 -9.33 -4.89
N GLN A 190 11.18 -8.42 -4.12
CA GLN A 190 9.72 -8.29 -4.02
C GLN A 190 9.18 -7.43 -5.16
N ASP A 191 9.35 -7.92 -6.37
CA ASP A 191 8.80 -7.28 -7.55
C ASP A 191 7.27 -7.46 -7.56
N PHE A 192 6.54 -6.42 -7.99
CA PHE A 192 5.10 -6.49 -8.14
C PHE A 192 4.60 -5.60 -9.27
N SER A 193 3.43 -5.93 -9.79
CA SER A 193 2.66 -5.14 -10.73
C SER A 193 1.37 -4.68 -10.06
N VAL A 194 1.01 -3.42 -10.24
CA VAL A 194 -0.22 -2.83 -9.72
C VAL A 194 -0.91 -2.01 -10.81
N CYS A 195 -2.20 -2.21 -11.00
CA CYS A 195 -3.02 -1.41 -11.90
C CYS A 195 -4.12 -0.71 -11.11
N VAL A 196 -4.30 0.59 -11.33
CA VAL A 196 -5.28 1.41 -10.63
C VAL A 196 -6.12 2.17 -11.64
N THR A 197 -7.44 2.10 -11.51
CA THR A 197 -8.38 2.84 -12.36
C THR A 197 -8.23 4.36 -12.20
N GLU A 198 -8.74 5.14 -13.16
CA GLU A 198 -8.80 6.61 -13.04
C GLU A 198 -9.53 7.08 -11.77
N SER A 199 -10.52 6.32 -11.30
CA SER A 199 -11.25 6.65 -10.06
C SER A 199 -10.48 6.29 -8.79
N GLY A 200 -9.44 5.45 -8.89
CA GLY A 200 -8.61 5.03 -7.75
C GLY A 200 -8.81 3.58 -7.32
N VAL A 201 -9.79 2.87 -7.88
CA VAL A 201 -10.05 1.45 -7.57
C VAL A 201 -8.90 0.57 -8.07
N LEU A 202 -8.46 -0.37 -7.23
CA LEU A 202 -7.49 -1.41 -7.60
C LEU A 202 -8.08 -2.23 -8.76
N ALA A 203 -7.39 -2.25 -9.90
CA ALA A 203 -7.83 -2.97 -11.10
C ALA A 203 -7.10 -4.31 -11.25
N ALA A 204 -5.84 -4.38 -10.85
CA ALA A 204 -5.08 -5.61 -10.83
C ALA A 204 -3.93 -5.51 -9.84
N PHE A 205 -3.50 -6.64 -9.33
CA PHE A 205 -2.26 -6.78 -8.60
C PHE A 205 -1.62 -8.13 -8.93
N ASN A 206 -0.30 -8.17 -9.04
CA ASN A 206 0.46 -9.41 -9.10
C ASN A 206 1.79 -9.21 -8.38
N GLY A 207 2.11 -10.05 -7.42
CA GLY A 207 3.35 -9.93 -6.65
C GLY A 207 3.46 -11.01 -5.60
N THR A 208 4.39 -10.81 -4.68
CA THR A 208 4.58 -11.69 -3.52
C THR A 208 4.38 -10.86 -2.26
N THR A 209 3.71 -11.41 -1.25
CA THR A 209 3.61 -10.79 0.07
C THR A 209 4.93 -10.90 0.83
N ASP A 210 5.04 -10.19 1.96
CA ASP A 210 6.13 -10.32 2.93
C ASP A 210 6.33 -11.75 3.47
N THR A 211 5.25 -12.54 3.48
CA THR A 211 5.27 -13.97 3.86
C THR A 211 5.68 -14.92 2.73
N GLY A 212 5.98 -14.42 1.53
CA GLY A 212 6.38 -15.24 0.38
C GLY A 212 5.22 -15.85 -0.42
N GLU A 213 3.97 -15.49 -0.11
CA GLU A 213 2.80 -16.00 -0.82
C GLU A 213 2.54 -15.20 -2.10
N LYS A 214 2.21 -15.90 -3.19
CA LYS A 214 1.82 -15.23 -4.44
C LYS A 214 0.47 -14.55 -4.27
N ALA A 215 0.43 -13.24 -4.43
CA ALA A 215 -0.78 -12.45 -4.50
C ALA A 215 -1.06 -12.08 -5.96
N SER A 216 -2.21 -12.47 -6.49
CA SER A 216 -2.56 -12.15 -7.86
C SER A 216 -4.07 -12.06 -8.04
N LEU A 217 -4.55 -10.88 -8.42
CA LEU A 217 -5.95 -10.60 -8.66
C LEU A 217 -6.12 -9.66 -9.85
N GLU A 218 -7.23 -9.83 -10.58
CA GLU A 218 -7.65 -8.92 -11.65
C GLU A 218 -9.15 -8.62 -11.51
N LEU A 219 -9.51 -7.34 -11.66
CA LEU A 219 -10.88 -6.85 -11.63
C LEU A 219 -11.67 -7.42 -12.81
N VAL A 220 -12.81 -8.03 -12.53
CA VAL A 220 -13.72 -8.57 -13.54
C VAL A 220 -15.00 -7.75 -13.70
N SER A 221 -15.42 -7.04 -12.65
CA SER A 221 -16.62 -6.21 -12.66
C SER A 221 -16.46 -5.02 -11.71
N TYR A 222 -17.04 -3.88 -12.09
CA TYR A 222 -17.08 -2.66 -11.29
C TYR A 222 -18.47 -2.01 -11.37
N SER A 223 -18.94 -1.51 -10.23
CA SER A 223 -20.19 -0.77 -10.08
C SER A 223 -20.03 0.33 -9.05
N ASP A 224 -20.53 1.53 -9.33
CA ASP A 224 -20.63 2.65 -8.39
C ASP A 224 -21.80 2.50 -7.38
N ARG A 225 -22.50 1.36 -7.45
CA ARG A 225 -23.59 0.99 -6.54
C ARG A 225 -23.14 -0.11 -5.60
N VAL A 226 -23.74 -0.10 -4.43
CA VAL A 226 -23.52 -1.07 -3.35
C VAL A 226 -24.84 -1.67 -2.92
N ASP A 227 -24.82 -2.97 -2.59
CA ASP A 227 -25.90 -3.61 -1.86
C ASP A 227 -25.59 -3.53 -0.37
N GLY A 228 -26.43 -2.82 0.39
CA GLY A 228 -26.27 -2.68 1.83
C GLY A 228 -26.31 -4.01 2.59
N SER A 229 -26.85 -5.07 1.99
CA SER A 229 -26.82 -6.42 2.55
C SER A 229 -25.41 -6.98 2.69
N ALA A 230 -24.42 -6.47 1.94
CA ALA A 230 -23.01 -6.85 2.04
C ALA A 230 -22.41 -6.55 3.43
N PHE A 231 -22.94 -5.52 4.11
CA PHE A 231 -22.48 -5.10 5.44
C PHE A 231 -23.23 -5.79 6.59
N ALA A 232 -23.95 -6.87 6.31
CA ALA A 232 -24.61 -7.70 7.31
C ALA A 232 -24.12 -9.15 7.23
N PRO A 233 -24.15 -9.89 8.36
CA PRO A 233 -23.98 -11.34 8.37
C PRO A 233 -24.91 -12.03 7.36
N PRO A 234 -24.50 -13.16 6.76
CA PRO A 234 -25.37 -13.96 5.91
C PRO A 234 -26.65 -14.38 6.64
N ALA A 235 -27.75 -14.48 5.90
CA ALA A 235 -29.03 -14.85 6.47
C ALA A 235 -28.95 -16.24 7.14
N GLY A 236 -29.40 -16.35 8.39
CA GLY A 236 -29.38 -17.60 9.15
C GLY A 236 -28.02 -17.97 9.74
N ALA A 237 -26.99 -17.12 9.61
CA ALA A 237 -25.72 -17.33 10.28
C ALA A 237 -25.86 -17.23 11.81
N GLU A 238 -25.18 -18.13 12.51
CA GLU A 238 -25.01 -18.01 13.95
C GLU A 238 -23.97 -16.93 14.26
N ILE A 239 -24.29 -15.98 15.15
CA ILE A 239 -23.38 -14.89 15.51
C ILE A 239 -22.86 -15.12 16.92
N VAL A 240 -21.54 -15.14 17.06
CA VAL A 240 -20.84 -15.29 18.34
C VAL A 240 -20.01 -14.02 18.60
N ASP A 241 -20.30 -13.34 19.70
CA ASP A 241 -19.49 -12.21 20.15
C ASP A 241 -18.17 -12.71 20.75
N VAL A 242 -17.06 -12.15 20.29
CA VAL A 242 -15.70 -12.48 20.72
C VAL A 242 -14.91 -11.19 21.00
N SER A 243 -13.85 -11.29 21.81
CA SER A 243 -12.99 -10.13 22.06
C SER A 243 -12.05 -9.82 20.89
N VAL A 244 -11.65 -10.85 20.14
CA VAL A 244 -10.78 -10.77 18.95
C VAL A 244 -11.22 -11.87 17.99
N ILE A 245 -11.23 -11.57 16.68
CA ILE A 245 -11.51 -12.57 15.64
C ILE A 245 -10.39 -13.62 15.60
N GLN A 246 -10.77 -14.89 15.48
CA GLN A 246 -9.85 -16.02 15.34
C GLN A 246 -10.05 -16.64 13.96
N SER A 247 -8.98 -16.71 13.16
CA SER A 247 -8.90 -17.42 11.87
C SER A 247 -8.79 -18.93 12.05
#